data_AF-A0A0T1XNA1-F1
#
_entry.id   AF-A0A0T1XNA1-F1
#
_cell.length_a   1.000
_cell.length_b   1.000
_cell.length_c   1.000
_cell.angle_alpha   90.00
_cell.angle_beta   90.00
_cell.angle_gamma   90.00
#
_symmetry.space_group_name_H-M   'P 1'
#
loop_
_entity.id
_entity.type
_entity.pdbx_description
1 polymer ?
#
loop_
_entity_poly.entity_id
_entity_poly.type
_entity_poly.pdbx_seq_one_letter_code
_entity_poly.pdbx_strand_id
1 'polypeptide(L)' 'MTKWRNEPMLPDHVGLCQRVFDAAKVARKIPDDSDANDPVAALVLTLYRHGVWEEEELLRRVLKALDEKS' A
#
# COMPACT_ATOMS: atom_id res chain seq x y z
N MET A 1 -17.75 -11.06 -8.76
CA MET A 1 -17.70 -10.84 -7.29
C MET A 1 -16.73 -11.84 -6.69
N THR A 2 -15.44 -11.54 -6.66
CA THR A 2 -14.39 -12.47 -6.20
C THR A 2 -14.18 -12.31 -4.70
N LYS A 3 -14.43 -13.42 -3.99
CA LYS A 3 -14.42 -13.56 -2.52
C LYS A 3 -12.97 -13.58 -1.98
N TRP A 4 -12.41 -12.43 -1.64
CA TRP A 4 -11.14 -12.34 -0.88
C TRP A 4 -11.36 -12.56 0.62
N ARG A 5 -11.84 -13.75 1.01
CA ARG A 5 -12.19 -14.02 2.40
C ARG A 5 -11.28 -14.99 3.13
N ASN A 6 -10.41 -15.76 2.44
CA ASN A 6 -9.52 -16.70 3.12
C ASN A 6 -8.39 -17.31 2.27
N GLU A 7 -7.92 -16.63 1.22
CA GLU A 7 -6.79 -17.11 0.41
C GLU A 7 -5.49 -16.44 0.88
N PRO A 8 -4.39 -17.19 1.11
CA PRO A 8 -3.10 -16.58 1.44
C PRO A 8 -2.72 -15.62 0.32
N MET A 9 -2.19 -14.43 0.66
CA MET A 9 -1.71 -13.49 -0.35
C MET A 9 -0.72 -14.22 -1.24
N LEU A 10 -1.09 -14.41 -2.52
CA LEU A 10 -0.17 -14.96 -3.50
C LEU A 10 1.09 -14.09 -3.52
N PRO A 11 2.28 -14.69 -3.74
CA PRO A 11 3.55 -13.95 -3.72
C PRO A 11 3.56 -12.76 -4.70
N ASP A 12 2.77 -12.83 -5.77
CA ASP A 12 2.57 -11.76 -6.74
C ASP A 12 1.95 -10.49 -6.10
N HIS A 13 0.98 -10.67 -5.20
CA HIS A 13 0.30 -9.58 -4.49
C HIS A 13 1.20 -8.96 -3.42
N VAL A 14 2.00 -9.79 -2.74
CA VAL A 14 3.00 -9.30 -1.79
C VAL A 14 4.04 -8.46 -2.53
N GLY A 15 4.49 -8.90 -3.71
CA GLY A 15 5.42 -8.15 -4.55
C GLY A 15 4.90 -6.78 -4.95
N LEU A 16 3.64 -6.69 -5.40
CA LEU A 16 3.02 -5.41 -5.75
C LEU A 16 2.89 -4.49 -4.53
N CYS A 17 2.35 -5.00 -3.42
CA CYS A 17 2.21 -4.21 -2.19
C CYS A 17 3.57 -3.70 -1.70
N GLN A 18 4.63 -4.51 -1.76
CA GLN A 18 5.97 -4.12 -1.35
C GLN A 18 6.56 -3.01 -2.23
N ARG A 19 6.38 -3.08 -3.56
CA ARG A 19 6.83 -2.02 -4.49
C ARG A 19 6.14 -0.70 -4.23
N VAL A 20 4.82 -0.72 -4.03
CA VAL A 20 4.05 0.49 -3.72
C VAL A 20 4.44 1.06 -2.38
N PHE A 21 4.66 0.21 -1.37
CA PHE A 21 5.14 0.62 -0.07
C PHE A 21 6.51 1.32 -0.15
N ASP A 22 7.48 0.71 -0.84
CA ASP A 22 8.80 1.28 -1.05
C ASP A 22 8.73 2.63 -1.79
N ALA A 23 7.97 2.69 -2.89
CA ALA A 23 7.77 3.92 -3.64
C ALA A 23 7.10 5.03 -2.80
N ALA A 24 6.12 4.68 -1.96
CA ALA A 24 5.47 5.63 -1.06
C ALA A 24 6.46 6.17 -0.01
N LYS A 25 7.31 5.30 0.56
CA LYS A 25 8.38 5.71 1.49
C LYS A 25 9.38 6.65 0.84
N VAL A 26 9.84 6.32 -0.37
CA VAL A 26 10.78 7.16 -1.13
C VAL A 26 10.16 8.53 -1.43
N ALA A 27 8.92 8.55 -1.91
CA ALA A 27 8.21 9.79 -2.23
C ALA A 27 7.99 10.69 -1.01
N ARG A 28 7.71 10.10 0.16
CA ARG A 28 7.51 10.82 1.43
C ARG A 28 8.80 11.01 2.24
N LYS A 29 9.93 10.47 1.78
CA LYS A 29 11.22 10.43 2.50
C LYS A 29 11.08 9.86 3.92
N ILE A 30 10.25 8.84 4.08
CA ILE A 30 10.01 8.19 5.37
C ILE A 30 11.21 7.28 5.68
N PRO A 31 11.92 7.49 6.81
CA PRO A 31 13.00 6.61 7.21
C PRO A 31 12.48 5.23 7.59
N ASP A 32 13.31 4.19 7.44
CA ASP A 32 12.92 2.80 7.72
C ASP A 32 12.49 2.57 9.18
N ASP A 33 13.05 3.36 10.10
CA ASP A 33 12.79 3.30 11.53
C ASP A 33 11.61 4.21 11.97
N SER A 34 10.89 4.80 11.02
CA SER A 34 9.79 5.71 11.33
C SER A 34 8.51 4.96 11.70
N ASP A 35 7.82 5.45 12.73
CA ASP A 35 6.45 5.05 13.08
C ASP A 35 5.45 5.29 11.92
N ALA A 36 5.82 6.13 10.94
CA ALA A 36 5.03 6.35 9.73
C ALA A 36 5.00 5.14 8.77
N ASN A 37 5.86 4.12 8.95
CA ASN A 37 5.85 2.92 8.12
C ASN A 37 4.59 2.06 8.35
N ASP A 38 4.20 1.87 9.60
CA ASP A 38 3.00 1.10 9.98
C ASP A 38 1.71 1.58 9.29
N PRO A 39 1.34 2.88 9.36
CA PRO A 39 0.14 3.38 8.71
C PRO A 39 0.23 3.33 7.18
N VAL A 40 1.43 3.47 6.59
CA VAL A 40 1.62 3.35 5.13
C VAL A 40 1.35 1.91 4.69
N ALA A 41 1.92 0.91 5.36
CA ALA A 41 1.68 -0.50 5.06
C ALA A 41 0.20 -0.88 5.20
N ALA A 42 -0.46 -0.41 6.28
CA ALA A 42 -1.88 -0.62 6.49
C ALA A 42 -2.74 0.01 5.38
N LEU A 43 -2.37 1.20 4.88
CA LEU A 43 -3.04 1.88 3.77
C LEU A 43 -2.93 1.10 2.47
N VAL A 44 -1.73 0.62 2.12
CA VAL A 44 -1.48 -0.19 0.93
C VAL A 44 -2.38 -1.43 0.94
N LEU A 45 -2.37 -2.19 2.05
CA LEU A 45 -3.19 -3.40 2.18
C LEU A 45 -4.69 -3.11 2.14
N THR A 46 -5.12 -2.01 2.76
CA THR A 46 -6.53 -1.58 2.76
C THR A 46 -6.99 -1.29 1.34
N LEU A 47 -6.26 -0.45 0.60
CA LEU A 47 -6.60 -0.08 -0.77
C LEU A 47 -6.56 -1.29 -1.72
N TYR A 48 -5.59 -2.18 -1.53
CA TYR A 48 -5.50 -3.43 -2.27
C TYR A 48 -6.74 -4.30 -2.05
N ARG A 49 -7.19 -4.43 -0.79
CA ARG A 49 -8.42 -5.16 -0.43
C ARG A 49 -9.69 -4.50 -0.96
N HIS A 50 -9.69 -3.19 -1.16
CA HIS A 50 -10.78 -2.45 -1.81
C HIS A 50 -10.85 -2.69 -3.33
N GLY A 51 -9.91 -3.43 -3.92
CA GLY A 51 -9.91 -3.78 -5.34
C GLY A 51 -8.99 -2.92 -6.19
N VAL A 52 -8.09 -2.14 -5.57
CA VAL A 52 -7.06 -1.38 -6.28
C VAL A 52 -5.84 -2.28 -6.48
N TRP A 53 -5.75 -2.93 -7.64
CA TRP A 53 -4.67 -3.88 -7.95
C TRP A 53 -3.64 -3.32 -8.92
N GLU A 54 -3.85 -2.12 -9.45
CA GLU A 54 -2.89 -1.46 -10.32
C GLU A 54 -1.86 -0.70 -9.47
N GLU A 55 -0.57 -0.91 -9.75
CA GLU A 55 0.55 -0.37 -8.96
C GLU A 55 0.54 1.17 -8.91
N GLU A 56 0.37 1.84 -10.06
CA GLU A 56 0.37 3.30 -10.17
C GLU A 56 -0.83 3.94 -9.46
N GLU A 57 -2.05 3.44 -9.72
CA GLU A 57 -3.25 3.90 -9.01
C GLU A 57 -3.17 3.64 -7.50
N LEU A 58 -2.65 2.48 -7.08
CA LEU A 58 -2.48 2.16 -5.66
C LEU A 58 -1.53 3.17 -5.00
N LEU A 59 -0.38 3.42 -5.61
CA LEU A 59 0.59 4.41 -5.13
C LEU A 59 -0.03 5.82 -5.07
N ARG A 60 -0.72 6.25 -6.13
CA ARG A 60 -1.35 7.57 -6.18
C ARG A 60 -2.36 7.76 -5.05
N ARG A 61 -3.17 6.74 -4.76
CA ARG A 61 -4.15 6.77 -3.67
C ARG A 61 -3.48 6.74 -2.30
N VAL A 62 -2.44 5.94 -2.11
CA VAL A 62 -1.65 5.93 -0.87
C VAL A 62 -1.05 7.32 -0.62
N LEU A 63 -0.38 7.91 -1.62
CA LEU A 63 0.24 9.22 -1.50
C LEU A 63 -0.78 10.32 -1.21
N LYS A 64 -1.94 10.28 -1.86
CA LYS A 64 -3.04 11.22 -1.61
C LYS A 64 -3.60 11.07 -0.19
N ALA A 65 -3.81 9.83 0.27
CA ALA A 65 -4.32 9.57 1.61
C ALA A 65 -3.33 9.99 2.72
N LEU A 66 -2.02 9.89 2.45
CA LEU A 66 -0.98 10.40 3.34
C LEU A 66 -0.89 11.93 3.33
N ASP A 67 -1.28 12.59 2.23
CA ASP A 67 -1.29 14.04 2.10
C ASP A 67 -2.38 14.69 2.93
N GLU A 68 -3.59 14.14 2.84
CA GLU A 68 -4.78 14.62 3.56
C GLU A 68 -4.67 14.44 5.08
N LYS A 69 -3.70 13.65 5.55
CA LYS A 69 -3.44 13.40 6.98
C LYS A 69 -2.28 14.20 7.57
N SER A 70 -1.57 14.99 6.75
CA SER A 70 -0.46 15.85 7.20
C SER A 70 -0.93 17.22 7.68
#